data_AF-A0A7L4QFK7-F1
#
_entry.id   AF-A0A7L4QFK7-F1
#
_cell.length_a   1.000
_cell.length_b   1.000
_cell.length_c   1.000
_cell.angle_alpha   90.00
_cell.angle_beta   90.00
_cell.angle_gamma   90.00
#
_symmetry.space_group_name_H-M   'P 1'
#
loop_
_entity.id
_entity.type
_entity.pdbx_description
1 polymer ?
#
loop_
_entity_poly.entity_id
_entity_poly.type
_entity_poly.pdbx_seq_one_letter_code
_entity_poly.pdbx_strand_id
1 'polypeptide(L)'
;MGLESLGFHYSILSSILSSFLIIYSLFLRDKDYKKAEELFIFGVVFIGVSWSGIEWSLYLMGYNLFLLITMPIFPLLCYFLSTSFFIIYISERYYRRRIWIAFAVIAFVISIIAVNCMNCLFE
;
A
#
# COMPACT_ATOMS: atom_id res chain seq x y z
N MET A 1 1.43 -23.02 4.42
CA MET A 1 -0.02 -22.82 4.18
C MET A 1 -0.75 -21.99 5.24
N GLY A 2 -0.64 -22.26 6.55
CA GLY A 2 -1.41 -21.51 7.56
C GLY A 2 -0.99 -20.05 7.77
N LEU A 3 0.32 -19.79 7.90
CA LEU A 3 0.86 -18.45 8.20
C LEU A 3 0.68 -17.46 7.03
N GLU A 4 0.75 -17.99 5.81
CA GLU A 4 0.71 -17.23 4.56
C GLU A 4 -0.69 -16.67 4.31
N SER A 5 -1.70 -17.53 4.40
CA SER A 5 -3.12 -17.14 4.28
C SER A 5 -3.51 -16.14 5.38
N LEU A 6 -3.04 -16.36 6.61
CA LEU A 6 -3.26 -15.45 7.73
C LEU A 6 -2.68 -14.05 7.44
N GLY A 7 -1.44 -13.98 6.95
CA GLY A 7 -0.77 -12.74 6.57
C GLY A 7 -1.48 -11.99 5.45
N PHE A 8 -2.01 -12.72 4.45
CA PHE A 8 -2.80 -12.14 3.37
C PHE A 8 -4.07 -11.47 3.90
N HIS A 9 -4.84 -12.19 4.72
CA HIS A 9 -6.09 -11.68 5.28
C HIS A 9 -5.88 -10.47 6.20
N TYR A 10 -4.86 -10.50 7.08
CA TYR A 10 -4.55 -9.35 7.92
C TYR A 10 -4.09 -8.13 7.13
N SER A 11 -3.36 -8.33 6.04
CA SER A 11 -2.91 -7.23 5.18
C SER A 11 -4.09 -6.58 4.46
N ILE A 12 -5.04 -7.37 3.94
CA ILE A 12 -6.29 -6.83 3.38
C ILE A 12 -7.09 -6.04 4.42
N LEU A 13 -7.25 -6.60 5.62
CA LEU A 13 -8.00 -5.96 6.70
C LEU A 13 -7.33 -4.64 7.14
N SER A 14 -6.00 -4.63 7.23
CA SER A 14 -5.20 -3.43 7.49
C SER A 14 -5.42 -2.36 6.41
N SER A 15 -5.45 -2.74 5.13
CA SER A 15 -5.72 -1.81 4.03
C SER A 15 -7.13 -1.20 4.10
N ILE A 16 -8.14 -2.00 4.43
CA ILE A 16 -9.53 -1.53 4.61
C ILE A 16 -9.61 -0.53 5.76
N LEU A 17 -9.04 -0.87 6.92
CA LEU A 17 -9.02 0.02 8.09
C LEU A 17 -8.27 1.34 7.79
N SER A 18 -7.16 1.25 7.08
CA SER A 18 -6.39 2.43 6.67
C SER A 18 -7.16 3.33 5.71
N SER A 19 -7.95 2.74 4.81
CA SER A 19 -8.82 3.48 3.90
C SER A 19 -9.91 4.22 4.66
N PHE A 20 -10.52 3.59 5.68
CA PHE A 20 -11.45 4.29 6.58
C PHE A 20 -10.79 5.42 7.35
N LEU A 21 -9.55 5.23 7.80
CA LEU A 21 -8.79 6.24 8.53
C LEU A 21 -8.48 7.46 7.64
N ILE A 22 -8.14 7.23 6.37
CA ILE A 22 -7.97 8.28 5.35
C ILE A 22 -9.29 9.03 5.14
N ILE A 23 -10.41 8.32 4.97
CA ILE A 23 -11.73 8.97 4.80
C ILE A 23 -12.10 9.78 6.04
N TYR A 24 -11.89 9.24 7.24
CA TYR A 24 -12.14 9.95 8.49
C TYR A 24 -11.29 11.21 8.62
N SER A 25 -10.02 11.18 8.18
CA SER A 25 -9.17 12.36 8.17
C SER A 25 -9.77 13.51 7.36
N LEU A 26 -10.47 13.22 6.25
CA LEU A 26 -11.13 14.24 5.43
C LEU A 26 -12.27 14.93 6.17
N PHE A 27 -13.07 14.17 6.93
CA PHE A 27 -14.14 14.74 7.76
C PHE A 27 -13.61 15.57 8.92
N LEU A 28 -12.44 15.22 9.47
CA LEU A 28 -11.83 15.93 10.58
C LEU A 28 -11.11 17.22 10.15
N ARG A 29 -10.75 17.32 8.86
CA ARG A 29 -9.92 18.39 8.30
C ARG A 29 -10.43 19.79 8.63
N ASP A 30 -11.73 20.03 8.48
CA ASP A 30 -12.31 21.36 8.67
C ASP A 30 -12.39 21.77 10.15
N LYS A 31 -12.26 20.80 11.08
CA LYS A 31 -12.24 21.05 12.53
C LYS A 31 -10.82 21.19 13.06
N ASP A 32 -9.92 20.31 12.64
CA ASP A 32 -8.56 20.23 13.17
C ASP A 32 -7.57 19.71 12.12
N TYR A 33 -7.05 20.64 11.31
CA TYR A 33 -6.22 20.32 10.15
C TYR A 33 -4.96 19.53 10.50
N LYS A 34 -4.29 19.86 11.61
CA LYS A 34 -3.04 19.17 12.00
C LYS A 34 -3.30 17.69 12.31
N LYS A 35 -4.33 17.43 13.11
CA LYS A 35 -4.72 16.07 13.48
C LYS A 35 -5.22 15.29 12.26
N ALA A 36 -5.92 15.94 11.33
CA ALA A 36 -6.32 15.34 10.07
C ALA A 36 -5.10 14.96 9.20
N GLU A 37 -4.10 15.84 9.07
CA GLU A 37 -2.88 15.57 8.32
C GLU A 37 -2.10 14.38 8.91
N GLU A 38 -1.97 14.30 10.24
CA GLU A 38 -1.33 13.17 10.92
C GLU A 38 -2.05 11.84 10.65
N LEU A 39 -3.39 11.82 10.80
CA LEU A 39 -4.20 10.63 10.51
C LEU A 39 -4.10 10.23 9.05
N PHE A 40 -4.09 11.19 8.13
CA PHE A 40 -3.93 10.91 6.71
C PHE A 40 -2.58 10.23 6.42
N ILE A 41 -1.48 10.81 6.92
CA ILE A 41 -0.14 10.25 6.76
C ILE A 41 -0.08 8.83 7.35
N PHE A 42 -0.65 8.65 8.55
CA PHE A 42 -0.69 7.34 9.20
C PHE A 42 -1.44 6.31 8.33
N GLY A 43 -2.60 6.66 7.80
CA GLY A 43 -3.36 5.79 6.90
C GLY A 43 -2.59 5.44 5.63
N VAL A 44 -1.90 6.40 5.01
CA VAL A 44 -1.08 6.17 3.80
C VAL A 44 0.09 5.22 4.10
N VAL A 45 0.78 5.41 5.23
CA VAL A 45 1.88 4.52 5.66
C VAL A 45 1.38 3.10 5.87
N PHE A 46 0.24 2.93 6.55
CA PHE A 46 -0.32 1.59 6.76
C PHE A 46 -0.79 0.90 5.48
N ILE A 47 -1.31 1.66 4.50
CA ILE A 47 -1.57 1.09 3.17
C ILE A 47 -0.27 0.58 2.54
N GLY A 48 0.81 1.37 2.58
CA GLY A 48 2.12 0.94 2.07
C GLY A 48 2.65 -0.32 2.76
N VAL A 49 2.52 -0.42 4.09
CA VAL A 49 2.90 -1.63 4.83
C VAL A 49 2.00 -2.81 4.43
N SER A 50 0.69 -2.60 4.31
CA SER A 50 -0.24 -3.67 3.89
C SER A 50 0.09 -4.24 2.50
N TRP A 51 0.55 -3.38 1.57
CA TRP A 51 1.03 -3.82 0.27
C TRP A 51 2.23 -4.75 0.38
N SER A 52 3.24 -4.38 1.16
CA SER A 52 4.40 -5.24 1.40
C SER A 52 4.03 -6.58 2.06
N GLY A 53 3.02 -6.57 2.96
CA GLY A 53 2.50 -7.78 3.58
C GLY A 53 1.77 -8.70 2.60
N ILE A 54 0.97 -8.13 1.68
CA ILE A 54 0.33 -8.87 0.57
C ILE A 54 1.39 -9.48 -0.33
N GLU A 55 2.41 -8.68 -0.68
CA GLU A 55 3.51 -9.11 -1.54
C GLU A 55 4.27 -10.30 -0.93
N TRP A 56 4.66 -10.18 0.34
CA TRP A 56 5.37 -11.23 1.07
C TRP A 56 4.53 -12.50 1.23
N SER A 57 3.25 -12.37 1.53
CA SER A 57 2.35 -13.52 1.66
C SER A 57 2.20 -14.27 0.33
N LEU A 58 2.01 -13.55 -0.78
CA LEU A 58 1.91 -14.13 -2.11
C LEU A 58 3.22 -14.78 -2.55
N TYR A 59 4.35 -14.18 -2.20
CA TYR A 59 5.66 -14.76 -2.41
C TYR A 59 5.82 -16.11 -1.72
N LEU A 60 5.44 -16.23 -0.45
CA LEU A 60 5.50 -17.51 0.28
C LEU A 60 4.61 -18.58 -0.36
N MET A 61 3.50 -18.18 -0.99
CA MET A 61 2.62 -19.06 -1.76
C MET A 61 3.17 -19.43 -3.15
N GLY A 62 4.36 -18.95 -3.52
CA GLY A 62 5.02 -19.20 -4.81
C GLY A 62 4.63 -18.22 -5.91
N TYR A 63 3.88 -17.17 -5.62
CA TYR A 63 3.53 -16.11 -6.58
C TYR A 63 4.54 -14.97 -6.52
N ASN A 64 5.27 -14.75 -7.61
CA ASN A 64 6.14 -13.60 -7.73
C ASN A 64 5.36 -12.38 -8.26
N LEU A 65 5.14 -11.36 -7.43
CA LEU A 65 4.43 -10.14 -7.84
C LEU A 65 5.15 -9.38 -8.96
N PHE A 66 6.47 -9.54 -9.13
CA PHE A 66 7.19 -8.86 -10.21
C PHE A 66 6.89 -9.46 -11.58
N LEU A 67 6.37 -10.70 -11.63
CA LEU A 67 5.80 -11.28 -12.83
C LEU A 67 4.41 -10.72 -13.15
N LEU A 68 3.77 -9.87 -12.32
CA LEU A 68 2.43 -9.33 -12.66
C LEU A 68 2.43 -8.50 -13.94
N ILE A 69 3.55 -7.89 -14.31
CA ILE A 69 3.66 -7.12 -15.57
C ILE A 69 3.64 -8.08 -16.77
N THR A 70 4.23 -9.27 -16.62
CA THR A 70 4.32 -10.30 -17.66
C THR A 70 3.19 -11.33 -17.62
N MET A 71 2.55 -11.51 -16.48
CA MET A 71 1.44 -12.44 -16.19
C MET A 71 0.46 -11.74 -15.23
N PRO A 72 -0.44 -10.89 -15.75
CA PRO A 72 -1.29 -10.05 -14.93
C PRO A 72 -2.31 -10.87 -14.14
N ILE A 73 -2.14 -10.91 -12.82
CA ILE A 73 -3.18 -11.32 -11.88
C ILE A 73 -4.12 -10.12 -11.72
N PHE A 74 -5.15 -10.08 -12.57
CA PHE A 74 -6.06 -8.93 -12.71
C PHE A 74 -6.61 -8.37 -11.38
N PRO A 75 -7.07 -9.19 -10.41
CA PRO A 75 -7.57 -8.69 -9.13
C PRO A 75 -6.52 -7.91 -8.32
N LEU A 76 -5.28 -8.38 -8.34
CA LEU A 76 -4.18 -7.77 -7.59
C LEU A 76 -3.77 -6.43 -8.23
N LEU A 77 -3.66 -6.42 -9.56
CA LEU A 77 -3.31 -5.24 -10.34
C LEU A 77 -4.34 -4.12 -10.12
N CYS A 78 -5.63 -4.44 -10.17
CA CYS A 78 -6.71 -3.51 -9.87
C CYS A 78 -6.63 -2.97 -8.43
N TYR A 79 -6.27 -3.80 -7.45
CA TYR A 79 -6.12 -3.39 -6.06
C TYR A 79 -4.98 -2.37 -5.90
N PHE A 80 -3.78 -2.66 -6.41
CA PHE A 80 -2.62 -1.76 -6.33
C PHE A 80 -2.86 -0.45 -7.07
N LEU A 81 -3.40 -0.50 -8.30
CA LEU A 81 -3.70 0.71 -9.06
C LEU A 81 -4.77 1.56 -8.37
N SER A 82 -5.88 0.95 -7.94
CA SER A 82 -6.97 1.67 -7.28
C SER A 82 -6.51 2.37 -6.01
N THR A 83 -5.76 1.67 -5.15
CA THR A 83 -5.23 2.25 -3.90
C THR A 83 -4.18 3.33 -4.17
N SER A 84 -3.34 3.18 -5.20
CA SER A 84 -2.42 4.24 -5.65
C SER A 84 -3.15 5.50 -6.10
N PHE A 85 -4.12 5.35 -7.02
CA PHE A 85 -4.92 6.45 -7.55
C PHE A 85 -5.69 7.15 -6.45
N PHE A 86 -6.24 6.40 -5.49
CA PHE A 86 -6.94 6.94 -4.34
C PHE A 86 -6.05 7.84 -3.48
N ILE A 87 -4.83 7.38 -3.14
CA ILE A 87 -3.87 8.16 -2.35
C ILE A 87 -3.43 9.43 -3.11
N ILE A 88 -3.13 9.31 -4.41
CA ILE A 88 -2.71 10.45 -5.24
C ILE A 88 -3.83 11.49 -5.30
N TYR A 89 -5.05 11.05 -5.62
CA TYR A 89 -6.21 11.93 -5.74
C TYR A 89 -6.51 12.68 -4.44
N ILE A 90 -6.52 11.98 -3.30
CA ILE A 90 -6.79 12.63 -2.00
C ILE A 90 -5.65 13.58 -1.62
N SER A 91 -4.40 13.15 -1.80
CA SER A 91 -3.24 13.98 -1.47
C SER A 91 -3.20 15.27 -2.27
N GLU A 92 -3.55 15.21 -3.56
CA GLU A 92 -3.55 16.38 -4.44
C GLU A 92 -4.74 17.31 -4.18
N ARG A 93 -5.92 16.76 -3.87
CA ARG A 93 -7.13 17.55 -3.68
C ARG A 93 -7.25 18.17 -2.29
N TYR A 94 -6.77 17.49 -1.24
CA TYR A 94 -7.06 17.87 0.15
C TYR A 94 -5.81 18.17 1.00
N TYR A 95 -4.63 17.69 0.58
CA TYR A 95 -3.37 17.84 1.32
C TYR A 95 -2.27 18.42 0.43
N ARG A 96 -1.00 18.24 0.83
CA ARG A 96 0.16 18.76 0.11
C ARG A 96 0.65 17.74 -0.92
N ARG A 97 0.96 18.23 -2.11
CA ARG A 97 1.61 17.47 -3.21
C ARG A 97 2.84 16.66 -2.77
N ARG A 98 3.57 17.14 -1.76
CA ARG A 98 4.77 16.49 -1.23
C ARG A 98 4.49 15.10 -0.65
N ILE A 99 3.29 14.84 -0.13
CA ILE A 99 2.96 13.57 0.55
C ILE A 99 2.88 12.42 -0.46
N TRP A 100 2.16 12.59 -1.58
CA TRP A 100 2.08 11.53 -2.58
C TRP A 100 3.40 11.33 -3.33
N ILE A 101 4.19 12.40 -3.53
CA ILE A 101 5.54 12.28 -4.12
C ILE A 101 6.43 11.44 -3.21
N ALA A 102 6.42 11.71 -1.90
CA ALA A 102 7.16 10.91 -0.93
C ALA A 102 6.70 9.45 -0.93
N PHE A 103 5.39 9.21 -0.97
CA PHE A 103 4.82 7.86 -1.10
C PHE A 103 5.30 7.15 -2.36
N ALA A 104 5.28 7.81 -3.52
CA ALA A 104 5.73 7.25 -4.78
C ALA A 104 7.24 6.91 -4.77
N VAL A 105 8.07 7.79 -4.20
CA VAL A 105 9.51 7.55 -4.04
C VAL A 105 9.77 6.35 -3.12
N ILE A 106 9.07 6.27 -1.99
CA ILE A 106 9.21 5.15 -1.06
C ILE A 106 8.75 3.84 -1.70
N ALA A 107 7.59 3.84 -2.39
CA ALA A 107 7.09 2.67 -3.09
C ALA A 107 8.07 2.19 -4.18
N PHE A 108 8.72 3.11 -4.88
CA PHE A 108 9.76 2.80 -5.87
C PHE A 108 11.03 2.22 -5.24
N VAL A 109 11.48 2.74 -4.10
CA VAL A 109 12.63 2.17 -3.37
C VAL A 109 12.30 0.76 -2.86
N ILE A 110 11.11 0.57 -2.31
CA ILE A 110 10.64 -0.74 -1.82
C ILE A 110 10.59 -1.74 -2.97
N SER A 111 10.07 -1.35 -4.15
CA SER A 111 10.02 -2.25 -5.30
C SER A 111 11.41 -2.66 -5.78
N ILE A 112 12.39 -1.74 -5.81
CA ILE A 112 13.79 -2.08 -6.14
C ILE A 112 14.37 -3.07 -5.12
N ILE A 113 14.18 -2.82 -3.83
CA ILE A 113 14.67 -3.72 -2.78
C ILE A 113 14.02 -5.08 -2.93
N ALA A 114 12.71 -5.14 -3.13
CA ALA A 114 11.98 -6.39 -3.26
C ALA A 114 12.42 -7.19 -4.50
N VAL A 115 12.64 -6.56 -5.67
CA VAL A 115 13.22 -7.25 -6.86
C VAL A 115 14.58 -7.85 -6.55
N ASN A 116 15.46 -7.10 -5.89
CA ASN A 116 16.83 -7.55 -5.65
C ASN A 116 16.92 -8.58 -4.51
N CYS A 117 16.13 -8.44 -3.45
CA CYS A 117 16.12 -9.37 -2.31
C CYS A 117 15.42 -10.68 -2.66
N MET A 118 14.37 -10.66 -3.49
CA MET A 118 13.70 -11.88 -3.96
C MET A 118 14.62 -12.76 -4.81
N ASN A 119 15.55 -12.16 -5.57
CA ASN A 119 16.57 -12.93 -6.29
C ASN A 119 17.63 -13.56 -5.35
N CYS A 120 17.80 -13.06 -4.12
CA CYS A 120 18.79 -13.58 -3.17
C CYS A 120 18.30 -14.76 -2.32
N LEU A 121 16.99 -15.02 -2.26
CA LEU A 121 16.41 -16.09 -1.41
C LEU A 121 16.38 -17.47 -2.11
N PHE A 122 16.64 -17.51 -3.42
CA PHE A 122 16.63 -18.73 -4.25
C PHE A 122 18.05 -19.19 -4.66
N GLU A 123 19.12 -18.56 -4.16
CA GLU A 123 20.48 -19.11 -4.14
C GLU A 123 20.69 -19.99 -2.90
#